data_AF-A0AAV7TSP3-F1
#
_entry.id   AF-A0AAV7TSP3-F1
#
_cell.length_a   1.000
_cell.length_b   1.000
_cell.length_c   1.000
_cell.angle_alpha   90.00
_cell.angle_beta   90.00
_cell.angle_gamma   90.00
#
_symmetry.space_group_name_H-M   'P 1'
#
loop_
_entity.id
_entity.type
_entity.pdbx_description
1 polymer ?
#
loop_
_entity_poly.entity_id
_entity_poly.type
_entity_poly.pdbx_seq_one_letter_code
_entity_poly.pdbx_strand_id
1 'polypeptide(L)'
;MLWVRPGPLVGLRGQNFSQLYRARVALEGKIETVAVEVNFLLADLMKVSKKVKVPEGSIVELQTEVGSLRKQMVQVDSTVERLEARLKDAEGGSRQNNIRLLGFPERAEGARMEGFVESWVKDVLQPVGLSRVFVLE
;
A
#
# COMPACT_ATOMS: atom_id res chain seq x y z
N MET A 1 3.69 -73.61 -78.48
CA MET A 1 3.84 -72.14 -78.37
C MET A 1 2.67 -71.62 -77.55
N LEU A 2 2.84 -71.44 -76.24
CA LEU A 2 1.76 -70.97 -75.35
C LEU A 2 2.01 -69.48 -75.04
N TRP A 3 1.09 -68.63 -75.46
CA TRP A 3 1.12 -67.19 -75.18
C TRP A 3 0.85 -66.92 -73.70
N VAL A 4 1.80 -66.31 -73.00
CA VAL A 4 1.65 -65.83 -71.62
C VAL A 4 0.85 -64.52 -71.65
N ARG A 5 -0.29 -64.46 -70.96
CA ARG A 5 -1.12 -63.26 -70.85
C ARG A 5 -0.38 -62.17 -70.03
N PRO A 6 -0.34 -60.91 -70.48
CA PRO A 6 0.20 -59.82 -69.68
C PRO A 6 -0.75 -59.53 -68.49
N GLY A 7 -0.20 -59.59 -67.27
CA GLY A 7 -0.92 -59.37 -66.01
C GLY A 7 -1.21 -57.89 -65.67
N PRO A 8 -1.98 -57.62 -64.60
CA PRO A 8 -2.72 -56.37 -64.36
C PRO A 8 -1.88 -55.21 -63.79
N LEU A 9 -0.62 -55.07 -64.22
CA LEU A 9 0.31 -54.07 -63.67
C LEU A 9 -0.06 -52.62 -64.03
N VAL A 10 -0.84 -52.41 -65.10
CA VAL A 10 -1.27 -51.08 -65.56
C VAL A 10 -2.32 -50.45 -64.62
N GLY A 11 -3.18 -51.25 -63.98
CA GLY A 11 -4.21 -50.77 -63.05
C GLY A 11 -3.65 -50.33 -61.69
N LEU A 12 -2.62 -51.04 -61.20
CA LEU A 12 -2.00 -50.77 -59.90
C LEU A 12 -1.25 -49.43 -59.86
N ARG A 13 -0.59 -49.04 -60.97
CA ARG A 13 0.15 -47.77 -61.06
C ARG A 13 -0.80 -46.56 -61.06
N GLY A 14 -1.94 -46.67 -61.75
CA GLY A 14 -2.97 -45.61 -61.79
C GLY A 14 -3.73 -45.45 -60.47
N GLN A 15 -4.04 -46.56 -59.79
CA GLN A 15 -4.66 -46.50 -58.46
C GLN A 15 -3.75 -45.81 -57.43
N ASN A 16 -2.46 -46.14 -57.40
CA ASN A 16 -1.50 -45.48 -56.50
C ASN A 16 -1.39 -43.97 -56.78
N PHE A 17 -1.36 -43.56 -58.04
CA PHE A 17 -1.29 -42.14 -58.41
C PHE A 17 -2.54 -41.36 -57.98
N SER A 18 -3.72 -41.98 -58.12
CA SER A 18 -5.00 -41.38 -57.69
C SER A 18 -5.09 -41.22 -56.16
N GLN A 19 -4.57 -42.18 -55.39
CA GLN A 19 -4.52 -42.08 -53.93
C GLN A 19 -3.54 -41.01 -53.45
N LEU A 20 -2.36 -40.92 -54.09
CA LEU A 20 -1.38 -39.87 -53.82
C LEU A 20 -1.94 -38.47 -54.09
N TYR A 21 -2.67 -38.29 -55.21
CA TYR A 21 -3.30 -37.02 -55.53
C TYR A 21 -4.35 -36.61 -54.47
N ARG A 22 -5.20 -37.55 -54.04
CA ARG A 22 -6.18 -37.28 -52.97
C ARG A 22 -5.52 -36.93 -51.63
N ALA A 23 -4.46 -37.65 -51.27
CA ALA A 23 -3.70 -37.37 -50.05
C ALA A 23 -3.07 -35.98 -50.08
N ARG A 24 -2.53 -35.55 -51.23
CA ARG A 24 -1.97 -34.21 -51.42
C ARG A 24 -3.03 -33.13 -51.21
N VAL A 25 -4.17 -33.23 -51.89
CA VAL A 25 -5.26 -32.24 -51.77
C VAL A 25 -5.78 -32.17 -50.33
N ALA A 26 -5.90 -33.32 -49.66
CA ALA A 26 -6.30 -33.37 -48.26
C ALA A 26 -5.27 -32.72 -47.32
N LEU A 27 -3.96 -32.87 -47.61
CA LEU A 27 -2.90 -32.19 -46.87
C LEU A 27 -2.90 -30.69 -47.12
N GLU A 28 -3.11 -30.24 -48.35
CA GLU A 28 -3.23 -28.81 -48.69
C GLU A 28 -4.38 -28.16 -47.90
N GLY A 29 -5.57 -28.79 -47.87
CA GLY A 29 -6.69 -28.27 -47.07
C GLY A 29 -6.42 -28.26 -45.56
N LYS A 30 -5.69 -29.26 -45.03
CA LYS A 30 -5.26 -29.26 -43.62
C LYS A 30 -4.26 -28.14 -43.33
N ILE A 31 -3.32 -27.88 -44.25
CA ILE A 31 -2.35 -26.79 -44.12
C ILE A 31 -3.08 -25.43 -44.11
N GLU A 32 -4.05 -25.23 -44.99
CA GLU A 32 -4.87 -24.01 -44.99
C GLU A 32 -5.64 -23.84 -43.69
N THR A 33 -6.24 -24.91 -43.18
CA THR A 33 -6.95 -24.90 -41.89
C THR A 33 -6.01 -24.51 -40.75
N VAL A 34 -4.84 -25.14 -40.67
CA VAL A 34 -3.81 -24.81 -39.65
C VAL A 34 -3.32 -23.37 -39.79
N ALA A 35 -3.14 -22.86 -41.01
CA ALA A 35 -2.73 -21.47 -41.24
C ALA A 35 -3.79 -20.49 -40.71
N VAL A 36 -5.07 -20.79 -40.91
CA VAL A 36 -6.18 -20.00 -40.38
C VAL A 36 -6.21 -20.04 -38.85
N GLU A 37 -6.11 -21.23 -38.25
CA GLU A 37 -6.08 -21.40 -36.79
C GLU A 37 -4.90 -20.66 -36.15
N VAL A 38 -3.71 -20.73 -36.75
CA VAL A 38 -2.52 -20.01 -36.28
C VAL A 38 -2.75 -18.50 -36.30
N ASN A 39 -3.38 -17.97 -37.35
CA ASN A 39 -3.70 -16.54 -37.42
C ASN A 39 -4.71 -16.12 -36.34
N PHE A 40 -5.71 -16.95 -36.04
CA PHE A 40 -6.63 -16.69 -34.93
C PHE A 40 -5.90 -16.70 -33.58
N LEU A 41 -5.04 -17.69 -33.34
CA LEU A 41 -4.23 -17.77 -32.11
C LEU A 41 -3.31 -16.56 -31.95
N LEU A 42 -2.68 -16.07 -33.03
CA LEU A 42 -1.87 -14.85 -33.00
C LEU A 42 -2.71 -13.63 -32.62
N ALA A 43 -3.91 -13.49 -33.19
CA ALA A 43 -4.81 -12.40 -32.86
C ALA A 43 -5.24 -12.44 -31.39
N ASP A 44 -5.55 -13.61 -30.86
CA ASP A 44 -5.92 -13.78 -29.45
C ASP A 44 -4.74 -13.54 -28.51
N LEU A 45 -3.54 -14.00 -28.86
CA LEU A 45 -2.31 -13.71 -28.10
C LEU A 45 -2.05 -12.19 -28.04
N MET A 46 -2.25 -11.47 -29.14
CA MET A 46 -2.16 -10.00 -29.14
C MET A 46 -3.19 -9.34 -28.22
N LYS A 47 -4.43 -9.85 -28.16
CA LYS A 47 -5.46 -9.34 -27.23
C LYS A 47 -5.06 -9.60 -25.78
N VAL A 48 -4.60 -10.80 -25.46
CA VAL A 48 -4.15 -11.15 -24.10
C VAL A 48 -2.95 -10.29 -23.70
N SER A 49 -1.96 -10.13 -24.58
CA SER A 49 -0.80 -9.28 -24.34
C SER A 49 -1.20 -7.84 -23.99
N LYS A 50 -2.16 -7.26 -24.72
CA LYS A 50 -2.70 -5.93 -24.41
C LYS A 50 -3.43 -5.90 -23.07
N LYS A 51 -4.26 -6.91 -22.79
CA LYS A 51 -5.01 -7.05 -21.54
C LYS A 51 -4.10 -7.22 -20.31
N VAL A 52 -2.88 -7.75 -20.48
CA VAL A 52 -1.90 -7.89 -19.39
C VAL A 52 -1.12 -6.58 -19.18
N LYS A 53 -0.68 -5.92 -20.25
CA LYS A 53 0.11 -4.68 -20.15
C LYS A 53 -0.62 -3.52 -19.48
N VAL A 54 -1.94 -3.40 -19.68
CA VAL A 54 -2.74 -2.30 -19.09
C VAL A 54 -2.76 -2.39 -17.55
N PRO A 55 -3.17 -3.53 -16.94
CA PRO A 55 -3.05 -3.72 -15.50
C PRO A 55 -1.63 -3.58 -14.96
N GLU A 56 -0.60 -4.05 -15.67
CA GLU A 56 0.79 -3.90 -15.23
C GLU A 56 1.18 -2.43 -15.06
N GLY A 57 0.80 -1.57 -16.01
CA GLY A 57 1.00 -0.12 -15.90
C GLY A 57 0.27 0.47 -14.69
N SER A 58 -1.01 0.13 -14.52
CA SER A 58 -1.79 0.60 -13.37
C SER A 58 -1.23 0.12 -12.02
N ILE A 59 -0.67 -1.10 -11.96
CA ILE A 59 -0.03 -1.61 -10.74
C ILE A 59 1.20 -0.77 -10.39
N VAL A 60 2.03 -0.40 -11.37
CA VAL A 60 3.22 0.44 -11.12
C VAL A 60 2.83 1.84 -10.63
N GLU A 61 1.79 2.44 -11.22
CA GLU A 61 1.24 3.72 -10.78
C GLU A 61 0.74 3.65 -9.34
N LEU A 62 -0.09 2.65 -9.01
CA LEU A 62 -0.60 2.43 -7.66
C LEU A 62 0.52 2.18 -6.65
N GLN A 63 1.56 1.41 -7.01
CA GLN A 63 2.72 1.19 -6.14
C GLN A 63 3.47 2.49 -5.85
N THR A 64 3.60 3.35 -6.85
CA THR A 64 4.24 4.67 -6.69
C THR A 64 3.42 5.58 -5.77
N GLU A 65 2.10 5.61 -5.97
CA GLU A 65 1.17 6.40 -5.14
C GLU A 65 1.19 5.92 -3.68
N VAL A 66 1.09 4.62 -3.44
CA VAL A 66 1.20 4.01 -2.10
C VAL A 66 2.55 4.37 -1.46
N GLY A 67 3.64 4.35 -2.22
CA GLY A 67 4.96 4.76 -1.74
C GLY A 67 5.00 6.23 -1.31
N SER A 68 4.36 7.12 -2.07
CA SER A 68 4.24 8.55 -1.74
C SER A 68 3.41 8.76 -0.47
N LEU A 69 2.23 8.14 -0.38
CA LEU A 69 1.33 8.23 0.76
C LEU A 69 1.99 7.73 2.05
N ARG A 70 2.77 6.64 1.99
CA ARG A 70 3.53 6.15 3.15
C ARG A 70 4.55 7.17 3.64
N LYS A 71 5.24 7.87 2.74
CA LYS A 71 6.20 8.92 3.13
C LYS A 71 5.48 10.11 3.79
N GLN A 72 4.34 10.51 3.25
CA GLN A 72 3.51 11.57 3.84
C GLN A 72 3.01 11.18 5.23
N MET A 73 2.55 9.94 5.42
CA MET A 73 2.12 9.43 6.71
C MET A 73 3.23 9.56 7.76
N VAL A 74 4.46 9.11 7.45
CA VAL A 74 5.61 9.22 8.36
C VAL A 74 5.94 10.67 8.70
N GLN A 75 5.81 11.59 7.74
CA GLN A 75 6.02 13.02 7.98
C GLN A 75 4.95 13.62 8.89
N VAL A 76 3.70 13.18 8.74
CA VAL A 76 2.59 13.60 9.61
C VAL A 76 2.80 13.05 11.02
N ASP A 77 3.10 11.77 11.17
CA ASP A 77 3.34 11.13 12.48
C ASP A 77 4.47 11.84 13.24
N SER A 78 5.62 12.07 12.59
CA SER A 78 6.72 12.82 13.23
C SER A 78 6.36 14.27 13.58
N THR A 79 5.46 14.90 12.82
CA THR A 79 4.98 16.24 13.13
C THR A 79 4.06 16.21 14.35
N VAL A 80 3.18 15.21 14.45
CA VAL A 80 2.29 15.02 15.61
C VAL A 80 3.12 14.79 16.86
N GLU A 81 4.07 13.86 16.86
CA GLU A 81 4.95 13.59 18.01
C GLU A 81 5.68 14.86 18.48
N ARG A 82 6.21 15.64 17.53
CA ARG A 82 6.88 16.91 17.84
C ARG A 82 5.93 17.94 18.46
N LEU A 83 4.70 18.04 17.96
CA LEU A 83 3.70 18.97 18.50
C LEU A 83 3.22 18.54 19.88
N GLU A 84 3.05 17.25 20.12
CA GLU A 84 2.71 16.69 21.43
C GLU A 84 3.80 16.98 22.47
N ALA A 85 5.07 16.79 22.10
CA ALA A 85 6.19 17.11 22.98
C ALA A 85 6.20 18.61 23.35
N ARG A 86 6.03 19.48 22.35
CA ARG A 86 5.95 20.93 22.58
C ARG A 86 4.77 21.33 23.44
N LEU A 87 3.62 20.69 23.27
CA LEU A 87 2.44 20.94 24.10
C LEU A 87 2.72 20.55 25.55
N LYS A 88 3.29 19.38 25.78
CA LYS A 88 3.65 18.90 27.12
C LYS A 88 4.65 19.84 27.80
N ASP A 89 5.66 20.31 27.07
CA ASP A 89 6.64 21.27 27.60
C ASP A 89 5.98 22.61 27.93
N ALA A 90 5.09 23.11 27.05
CA ALA A 90 4.36 24.35 27.28
C ALA A 90 3.41 24.26 28.49
N GLU A 91 2.70 23.14 28.65
CA GLU A 91 1.85 22.89 29.82
C GLU A 91 2.68 22.80 31.10
N GLY A 92 3.83 22.12 31.05
CA GLY A 92 4.78 22.02 32.14
C GLY A 92 5.27 23.40 32.58
N GLY A 93 5.77 24.20 31.64
CA GLY A 93 6.25 25.56 31.91
C GLY A 93 5.14 26.49 32.41
N SER A 94 3.94 26.40 31.83
CA SER A 94 2.79 27.21 32.27
C SER A 94 2.34 26.88 33.69
N ARG A 95 2.50 25.63 34.14
CA ARG A 95 2.10 25.18 35.48
C ARG A 95 3.22 25.18 36.50
N GLN A 96 4.46 25.46 36.09
CA GLN A 96 5.65 25.34 36.95
C GLN A 96 5.57 26.21 38.23
N ASN A 97 4.92 27.37 38.13
CA ASN A 97 4.75 28.30 39.27
C ASN A 97 3.36 28.21 39.92
N ASN A 98 2.53 27.24 39.50
CA ASN A 98 1.19 27.08 40.04
C ASN A 98 1.22 26.12 41.23
N ILE A 99 0.63 26.53 42.36
CA ILE A 99 0.46 25.69 43.54
C ILE A 99 -1.01 25.29 43.64
N ARG A 100 -1.28 24.00 43.90
CA ARG A 100 -2.65 23.51 44.08
C ARG A 100 -2.94 23.32 45.56
N LEU A 101 -3.81 24.17 46.07
CA LEU A 101 -4.29 24.16 47.45
C LEU A 101 -5.55 23.29 47.54
N LEU A 102 -5.53 22.24 48.36
CA LEU A 102 -6.63 21.27 48.51
C LEU A 102 -7.02 21.13 49.98
N GLY A 103 -8.30 20.81 50.24
CA GLY A 103 -8.79 20.53 51.60
C GLY A 103 -9.37 21.75 52.34
N PHE A 104 -9.57 22.87 51.67
CA PHE A 104 -10.24 24.03 52.24
C PHE A 104 -11.78 23.89 52.16
N PRO A 105 -12.51 24.28 53.22
CA PRO A 105 -13.96 24.40 53.15
C PRO A 105 -14.37 25.40 52.06
N GLU A 106 -15.49 25.14 51.37
CA GLU A 106 -16.00 26.09 50.37
C GLU A 106 -16.26 27.46 51.00
N ARG A 107 -15.84 28.53 50.30
CA ARG A 107 -15.94 29.95 50.73
C ARG A 107 -15.08 30.33 51.94
N ALA A 108 -14.13 29.49 52.35
CA ALA A 108 -13.18 29.85 53.40
C ALA A 108 -12.34 31.09 53.03
N GLU A 109 -12.11 31.34 51.73
CA GLU A 109 -11.41 32.53 51.24
C GLU A 109 -12.16 33.86 51.44
N GLY A 110 -13.47 33.82 51.70
CA GLY A 110 -14.29 35.03 51.80
C GLY A 110 -14.28 35.87 50.52
N ALA A 111 -14.25 37.19 50.65
CA ALA A 111 -14.29 38.12 49.52
C ALA A 111 -12.92 38.42 48.90
N ARG A 112 -11.81 38.01 49.53
CA ARG A 112 -10.44 38.31 49.10
C ARG A 112 -9.52 37.10 49.30
N MET A 113 -9.25 36.41 48.19
CA MET A 113 -8.39 35.23 48.16
C MET A 113 -6.94 35.54 48.57
N GLU A 114 -6.40 36.72 48.24
CA GLU A 114 -5.00 37.03 48.54
C GLU A 114 -4.75 37.09 50.05
N GLY A 115 -5.65 37.73 50.79
CA GLY A 115 -5.55 37.85 52.25
C GLY A 115 -5.73 36.51 52.97
N PHE A 116 -6.58 35.64 52.42
CA PHE A 116 -6.75 34.27 52.91
C PHE A 116 -5.45 33.46 52.76
N VAL A 117 -4.86 33.45 51.56
CA VAL A 117 -3.61 32.75 51.28
C VAL A 117 -2.47 33.32 52.13
N GLU A 118 -2.38 34.64 52.30
CA GLU A 118 -1.35 35.28 53.12
C GLU A 118 -1.46 34.87 54.60
N SER A 119 -2.65 34.85 55.18
CA SER A 119 -2.89 34.37 56.54
C SER A 119 -2.52 32.90 56.68
N TRP A 120 -2.99 32.07 55.74
CA TRP A 120 -2.72 30.64 55.75
C TRP A 120 -1.22 30.32 55.67
N VAL A 121 -0.48 31.01 54.78
CA VAL A 121 0.97 30.85 54.66
C VAL A 121 1.67 31.22 55.97
N LYS A 122 1.28 32.32 56.62
CA LYS A 122 1.85 32.75 57.92
C LYS A 122 1.56 31.73 59.03
N ASP A 123 0.34 31.22 59.07
CA ASP A 123 -0.08 30.25 60.10
C ASP A 123 0.60 28.89 59.94
N VAL A 124 0.81 28.44 58.69
CA VAL A 124 1.44 27.15 58.37
C VAL A 124 2.96 27.22 58.49
N LEU A 125 3.60 28.28 57.98
CA LEU A 125 5.06 28.37 58.00
C LEU A 125 5.60 28.84 59.36
N GLN A 126 4.83 29.65 60.12
CA GLN A 126 5.25 30.25 61.41
C GLN A 126 6.64 30.95 61.31
N PRO A 127 7.24 31.55 62.36
CA PRO A 127 8.61 32.06 62.24
C PRO A 127 9.62 30.91 62.36
N VAL A 128 9.43 29.83 61.61
CA VAL A 128 10.51 28.91 61.30
C VAL A 128 11.25 29.59 60.16
N GLY A 129 12.33 30.31 60.51
CA GLY A 129 13.12 31.07 59.55
C GLY A 129 13.34 30.27 58.28
N LEU A 130 12.98 30.86 57.13
CA LEU A 130 13.41 30.39 55.83
C LEU A 130 14.89 30.04 55.96
N SER A 131 15.24 28.78 55.69
CA SER A 131 16.64 28.32 55.76
C SER A 131 17.51 29.33 55.02
N ARG A 132 18.68 29.68 55.57
CA ARG A 132 19.64 30.70 55.06
C ARG A 132 19.99 30.56 53.57
N VAL A 133 19.61 29.47 52.93
CA VAL A 133 19.73 29.17 51.49
C VAL A 133 18.88 30.09 50.60
N PHE A 134 17.81 30.72 51.12
CA PHE A 134 16.90 31.56 50.32
C PHE A 134 17.08 33.08 50.52
N VAL A 135 18.14 33.51 51.21
CA VAL A 135 18.50 34.94 51.23
C VAL A 135 19.24 35.24 49.93
N LEU A 136 18.54 35.78 48.94
CA LEU A 136 19.17 36.45 47.81
C LEU A 136 19.78 37.76 48.34
N GLU A 137 21.11 37.83 48.35
CA GLU A 137 21.84 39.12 48.38
C GLU A 137 21.61 39.89 47.07
#